data_AF-A0A367B497-F1
#
_entry.id   AF-A0A367B497-F1
#
_cell.length_a   1.000
_cell.length_b   1.000
_cell.length_c   1.000
_cell.angle_alpha   90.00
_cell.angle_beta   90.00
_cell.angle_gamma   90.00
#
_symmetry.space_group_name_H-M   'P 1'
#
loop_
_entity.id
_entity.type
_entity.pdbx_description
1 polymer ?
#
loop_
_entity_poly.entity_id
_entity_poly.type
_entity_poly.pdbx_seq_one_letter_code
_entity_poly.pdbx_strand_id
1 'polypeptide(L)' 'MSDEMTIQLDGDEYVVSPEGEGLRVGRRVGGELTWLESVDGSLLNEQTRTALANGDASDDALLQAVRGVVQAEVERGA' A
#
# COMPACT_ATOMS: atom_id res chain seq x y z
N MET A 1 -14.66 8.41 -5.91
CA MET A 1 -13.27 8.48 -6.38
C MET A 1 -12.45 7.98 -5.22
N SER A 2 -11.76 6.87 -5.42
CA SER A 2 -10.81 6.37 -4.42
C SER A 2 -9.52 7.16 -4.65
N ASP A 3 -9.14 8.01 -3.71
CA ASP A 3 -7.95 8.84 -3.85
C ASP A 3 -6.71 7.99 -3.60
N GLU A 4 -5.77 8.03 -4.55
CA GLU A 4 -4.44 7.47 -4.35
C GLU A 4 -3.73 8.26 -3.24
N MET A 5 -3.05 7.53 -2.37
CA MET A 5 -2.31 8.12 -1.27
C MET A 5 -0.83 7.80 -1.37
N THR A 6 -0.01 8.77 -1.00
CA THR A 6 1.44 8.62 -1.00
C THR A 6 1.91 8.35 0.42
N ILE A 7 2.72 7.30 0.59
CA ILE A 7 3.28 6.84 1.85
C ILE A 7 4.80 6.85 1.73
N GLN A 8 5.49 7.37 2.76
CA GLN A 8 6.94 7.31 2.87
C GLN A 8 7.32 6.19 3.83
N LEU A 9 8.09 5.21 3.37
CA LEU A 9 8.53 4.06 4.16
C LEU A 9 10.01 3.77 3.90
N ASP A 10 10.81 3.74 4.96
CA ASP A 10 12.24 3.40 4.92
C ASP A 10 13.08 4.21 3.91
N GLY A 11 12.64 5.44 3.61
CA GLY A 11 13.29 6.35 2.66
C GLY A 11 12.80 6.23 1.21
N ASP A 12 11.86 5.32 0.95
CA ASP A 12 11.21 5.12 -0.34
C ASP A 12 9.79 5.67 -0.36
N GLU A 13 9.36 6.11 -1.55
CA GLU A 13 8.01 6.62 -1.80
C GLU A 13 7.13 5.52 -2.39
N TYR A 14 6.02 5.22 -1.71
CA TYR A 14 5.00 4.27 -2.14
C TYR A 14 3.68 4.96 -2.44
N VAL A 15 2.94 4.42 -3.40
CA VAL A 15 1.58 4.83 -3.73
C VAL A 15 0.65 3.70 -3.35
N VAL A 16 -0.38 4.00 -2.58
CA VAL A 16 -1.47 3.08 -2.28
C VAL A 16 -2.72 3.55 -2.99
N SER A 17 -3.35 2.66 -3.72
CA SER A 17 -4.61 2.91 -4.42
C SER A 17 -5.66 1.93 -3.93
N PRO A 18 -6.84 2.38 -3.44
CA PRO A 18 -7.92 1.47 -3.10
C PRO A 18 -8.40 0.72 -4.35
N GLU A 19 -8.45 -0.61 -4.29
CA GLU A 19 -8.84 -1.47 -5.41
C GLU A 19 -9.92 -2.46 -4.96
N GLY A 20 -11.17 -2.22 -5.36
CA GLY A 20 -12.31 -3.00 -4.88
C GLY A 20 -12.48 -2.87 -3.36
N GLU A 21 -12.44 -4.00 -2.66
CA GLU A 21 -12.44 -4.03 -1.17
C GLU A 21 -11.02 -4.03 -0.58
N GLY A 22 -10.00 -4.12 -1.44
CA GLY A 22 -8.60 -4.22 -1.09
C GLY A 22 -7.81 -2.98 -1.46
N LEU A 23 -6.50 -3.15 -1.54
CA LEU A 23 -5.57 -2.09 -1.92
C LEU A 23 -4.54 -2.60 -2.91
N ARG A 24 -4.02 -1.68 -3.71
CA ARG A 24 -2.87 -1.90 -4.58
C ARG A 24 -1.72 -1.02 -4.12
N VAL A 25 -0.52 -1.60 -4.04
CA VAL A 25 0.71 -0.89 -3.69
C VAL A 25 1.58 -0.72 -4.92
N GLY A 26 2.08 0.48 -5.14
CA GLY A 26 3.13 0.79 -6.09
C GLY A 26 4.28 1.52 -5.43
N ARG A 27 5.44 1.51 -6.07
CA ARG A 27 6.63 2.25 -5.65
C ARG A 27 6.98 3.30 -6.69
N ARG A 28 7.37 4.48 -6.24
CA ARG A 28 7.89 5.54 -7.09
C ARG A 28 9.41 5.50 -7.10
N VAL A 29 9.98 5.38 -8.29
CA VAL A 29 11.44 5.40 -8.52
C VAL A 29 11.72 6.36 -9.65
N GLY A 30 12.53 7.39 -9.40
CA GLY A 30 12.88 8.38 -10.42
C GLY A 30 11.69 9.15 -11.00
N GLY A 31 10.59 9.26 -10.25
CA GLY A 31 9.33 9.89 -10.70
C GLY A 31 8.40 8.96 -11.47
N GLU A 32 8.78 7.71 -11.70
CA GLU A 32 7.95 6.70 -12.34
C GLU A 32 7.28 5.79 -11.30
N LEU A 33 5.98 5.53 -11.47
CA LEU A 33 5.21 4.64 -10.61
C LEU A 33 5.20 3.22 -11.19
N THR A 34 5.77 2.26 -10.45
CA THR A 34 5.67 0.83 -10.74
C THR A 34 4.75 0.16 -9.73
N TRP A 35 3.72 -0.54 -10.20
CA TRP A 35 2.84 -1.32 -9.33
C TRP A 35 3.50 -2.62 -8.89
N LEU A 36 3.49 -2.89 -7.59
CA LEU A 36 4.08 -4.09 -6.98
C LEU A 36 3.03 -5.20 -6.90
N GLU A 37 2.09 -5.09 -5.96
CA GLU A 37 1.11 -6.13 -5.67
C GLU A 37 -0.24 -5.53 -5.28
N SER A 38 -1.29 -6.33 -5.46
CA SER A 38 -2.64 -6.04 -4.98
C SER A 38 -2.98 -6.98 -3.84
N VAL A 39 -3.51 -6.44 -2.74
CA VAL A 39 -3.91 -7.18 -1.55
C VAL A 39 -5.42 -7.20 -1.48
N ASP A 40 -6.00 -8.39 -1.43
CA ASP A 40 -7.43 -8.59 -1.28
C ASP A 40 -7.93 -8.04 0.09
N GLY A 41 -9.09 -7.38 0.09
CA GLY A 41 -9.68 -6.78 1.28
C GLY A 41 -9.97 -7.76 2.41
N SER A 42 -10.15 -9.05 2.10
CA SER A 42 -10.33 -10.12 3.08
C SER A 42 -9.06 -10.42 3.88
N LEU A 43 -7.88 -10.08 3.34
CA LEU A 43 -6.58 -10.21 4.01
C LEU A 43 -6.26 -9.00 4.88
N LEU A 44 -6.98 -7.89 4.71
CA LEU A 44 -6.81 -6.67 5.48
C LEU A 44 -7.62 -6.73 6.77
N ASN A 45 -7.01 -6.25 7.86
CA ASN A 45 -7.74 -6.04 9.10
C ASN A 45 -8.70 -4.83 8.96
N GLU A 46 -9.65 -4.73 9.88
CA GLU A 46 -10.66 -3.65 9.86
C GLU A 46 -10.05 -2.25 9.93
N GLN A 47 -8.97 -2.08 10.71
CA GLN A 47 -8.29 -0.81 10.86
C GLN A 47 -7.64 -0.36 9.54
N THR A 48 -6.93 -1.26 8.85
CA THR A 48 -6.34 -0.99 7.53
C THR A 48 -7.41 -0.61 6.51
N ARG A 49 -8.56 -1.31 6.48
CA ARG A 49 -9.68 -0.96 5.58
C ARG A 49 -10.26 0.41 5.91
N THR A 50 -10.36 0.74 7.19
CA THR A 50 -10.85 2.05 7.65
C THR A 50 -9.90 3.18 7.27
N ALA A 51 -8.60 2.98 7.49
CA ALA A 51 -7.57 3.94 7.09
C ALA A 51 -7.57 4.16 5.57
N LEU A 52 -7.64 3.07 4.79
CA LEU A 52 -7.74 3.13 3.33
C LEU A 52 -8.98 3.92 2.86
N ALA A 53 -10.14 3.65 3.46
CA ALA A 53 -11.39 4.35 3.13
C ALA A 53 -11.35 5.84 3.51
N ASN A 54 -10.63 6.19 4.58
CA ASN A 54 -10.48 7.56 5.04
C ASN A 54 -9.35 8.33 4.34
N GLY A 55 -8.50 7.66 3.56
CA GLY A 55 -7.29 8.27 3.00
C GLY A 55 -6.21 8.57 4.05
N ASP A 56 -6.22 7.86 5.18
CA ASP A 56 -5.24 8.08 6.27
C ASP A 56 -3.93 7.35 6.00
N ALA A 57 -3.06 7.98 5.20
CA ALA A 57 -1.73 7.50 4.87
C ALA A 57 -0.77 7.42 6.07
N SER A 58 -1.17 7.93 7.23
CA SER A 58 -0.36 7.93 8.46
C SER A 58 -0.75 6.85 9.46
N ASP A 59 -1.86 6.13 9.22
CA ASP A 59 -2.31 5.06 10.11
C ASP A 59 -1.32 3.88 10.12
N ASP A 60 -0.94 3.44 11.32
CA ASP A 60 0.04 2.37 11.51
C ASP A 60 -0.39 1.03 10.89
N ALA A 61 -1.68 0.69 10.91
CA ALA A 61 -2.17 -0.56 10.34
C ALA A 61 -2.07 -0.55 8.81
N LEU A 62 -2.26 0.62 8.17
CA LEU A 62 -2.01 0.78 6.75
C LEU A 62 -0.52 0.71 6.42
N LEU A 63 0.33 1.40 7.19
CA LEU A 63 1.79 1.35 7.01
C LEU A 63 2.33 -0.09 7.14
N GLN A 64 1.83 -0.87 8.09
CA GLN A 64 2.21 -2.28 8.25
C GLN A 64 1.77 -3.15 7.07
N ALA A 65 0.57 -2.93 6.53
CA ALA A 65 0.10 -3.66 5.35
C ALA A 65 1.00 -3.40 4.13
N VAL A 66 1.40 -2.14 3.92
CA VAL A 66 2.34 -1.78 2.83
C VAL A 66 3.71 -2.42 3.06
N ARG A 67 4.24 -2.41 4.29
CA ARG A 67 5.50 -3.10 4.60
C ARG A 67 5.44 -4.60 4.30
N GLY A 68 4.32 -5.25 4.59
CA GLY A 68 4.12 -6.66 4.25
C GLY A 68 4.21 -6.93 2.75
N VAL A 69 3.61 -6.06 1.92
CA VAL A 69 3.72 -6.15 0.45
C VAL A 69 5.17 -5.95 -0.01
N VAL A 70 5.87 -4.95 0.52
CA VAL A 70 7.27 -4.69 0.16
C VAL A 70 8.17 -5.87 0.51
N GLN A 71 7.98 -6.47 1.69
CA GLN A 71 8.73 -7.66 2.11
C GLN A 71 8.46 -8.85 1.18
N ALA A 72 7.19 -9.09 0.85
CA ALA A 72 6.81 -10.18 -0.06
C ALA A 72 7.40 -10.00 -1.47
N GLU A 73 7.52 -8.76 -1.96
CA GLU A 73 8.18 -8.47 -3.24
C GLU A 73 9.68 -8.77 -3.20
N VAL A 74 10.37 -8.39 -2.11
CA VAL A 74 11.79 -8.70 -1.91
C VAL A 74 12.03 -10.21 -1.87
N GLU A 75 11.16 -10.96 -1.19
CA GLU A 75 11.25 -12.43 -1.12
C GLU A 75 11.00 -13.11 -2.48
N ARG A 76 10.18 -12.52 -3.36
CA ARG A 76 9.93 -13.05 -4.71
C ARG A 76 11.02 -12.70 -5.73
N GLY A 77 11.76 -11.62 -5.50
CA GLY A 77 12.84 -11.15 -6.38
C GLY A 77 14.23 -11.74 -6.08
N ALA A 78 14.36 -12.60 -5.06
CA ALA A 78 15.62 -13.23 -4.61
C ALA A 78 15.87 -14.60 -5.23
#